data_AF-A0A915N0C4-F1
#
_entry.id   AF-A0A915N0C4-F1
#
_cell.length_a   1.000
_cell.length_b   1.000
_cell.length_c   1.000
_cell.angle_alpha   90.00
_cell.angle_beta   90.00
_cell.angle_gamma   90.00
#
_symmetry.space_group_name_H-M   'P 1'
#
loop_
_entity.id
_entity.type
_entity.pdbx_description
1 polymer ?
#
loop_
_entity_poly.entity_id
_entity_poly.type
_entity_poly.pdbx_seq_one_letter_code
_entity_poly.pdbx_strand_id
1 'polypeptide(L)'
;MELLGGAQVFTRLIAARKPLVFVEAASTVIQHVFNGLAAMDRSKEIKPCAETVEKNKLPILRIILELEEMLTDPKFDVFVRECVIDLLMKNLMHMDGGLPRGWSWRFIEGRGLYKILHLATQVPELCDYPVSAETRQHVAIFLTRLYDDMVFDQRRALYSEVVKNVFDGLLIDINQRISKIKLVALLITLMQGPIDVGFNLLTNDKITGIMLSMADVENGDNLQQSLAVELIVLSVSKYERATALIKQGL
;
A
#
# COMPACT_ATOMS: atom_id res chain seq x y z
N MET A 1 -30.41 11.34 -12.07
CA MET A 1 -29.12 11.64 -12.73
C MET A 1 -28.14 10.56 -12.31
N GLU A 2 -28.03 9.51 -13.11
CA GLU A 2 -27.34 8.26 -12.76
C GLU A 2 -25.82 8.47 -12.68
N LEU A 3 -25.33 8.65 -11.46
CA LEU A 3 -23.91 8.78 -11.08
C LEU A 3 -23.08 7.49 -11.31
N LEU A 4 -23.54 6.54 -12.12
CA LEU A 4 -22.77 5.33 -12.46
C LEU A 4 -21.64 5.64 -13.45
N GLY A 5 -21.71 6.75 -14.20
CA GLY A 5 -20.57 7.28 -14.98
C GLY A 5 -19.78 8.40 -14.29
N GLY A 6 -20.36 9.08 -13.30
CA GLY A 6 -19.78 10.30 -12.72
C GLY A 6 -18.50 10.05 -11.92
N ALA A 7 -18.47 9.03 -11.06
CA ALA A 7 -17.29 8.73 -10.24
C ALA A 7 -16.09 8.30 -11.10
N GLN A 8 -16.33 7.51 -12.15
CA GLN A 8 -15.32 7.08 -13.10
C GLN A 8 -14.75 8.25 -13.91
N VAL A 9 -15.62 9.07 -14.50
CA VAL A 9 -15.18 10.28 -15.23
C VAL A 9 -14.43 11.23 -14.32
N PHE A 10 -14.89 11.40 -13.08
CA PHE A 10 -14.31 12.31 -12.11
C PHE A 10 -12.91 11.89 -11.64
N THR A 11 -12.77 10.66 -11.14
CA THR A 11 -11.48 10.15 -10.62
C THR A 11 -10.44 10.06 -11.74
N ARG A 12 -10.84 9.67 -12.96
CA ARG A 12 -9.95 9.59 -14.12
C ARG A 12 -9.56 10.94 -14.71
N LEU A 13 -10.12 12.05 -14.20
CA LEU A 13 -9.62 13.39 -14.51
C LEU A 13 -8.11 13.49 -14.24
N ILE A 14 -7.63 12.81 -13.20
CA ILE A 14 -6.22 12.78 -12.84
C ILE A 14 -5.31 12.26 -13.96
N ALA A 15 -5.84 11.42 -14.84
CA ALA A 15 -5.13 10.81 -15.97
C ALA A 15 -5.39 11.52 -17.31
N ALA A 16 -6.13 12.64 -17.32
CA ALA A 16 -6.50 13.33 -18.55
C ALA A 16 -5.31 14.00 -19.26
N ARG A 17 -4.23 14.32 -18.53
CA ARG A 17 -2.97 14.80 -19.09
C ARG A 17 -1.78 14.23 -18.31
N LYS A 18 -0.66 14.05 -19.01
CA LYS A 18 0.57 13.45 -18.48
C LYS A 18 1.44 14.33 -17.57
N PRO A 19 1.49 15.67 -17.68
CA PRO A 19 2.40 16.46 -16.85
C PRO A 19 2.10 16.29 -15.36
N LEU A 20 3.12 16.06 -14.53
CA LEU A 20 2.99 15.84 -13.08
C LEU A 20 2.15 16.94 -12.40
N VAL A 21 2.41 18.21 -12.73
CA VAL A 21 1.67 19.36 -12.20
C VAL A 21 0.15 19.25 -12.45
N PHE A 22 -0.25 18.68 -13.59
CA PHE A 22 -1.65 18.45 -13.89
C PHE A 22 -2.24 17.33 -13.02
N VAL A 23 -1.52 16.21 -12.87
CA VAL A 23 -1.91 15.07 -12.02
C VAL A 23 -2.11 15.54 -10.58
N GLU A 24 -1.18 16.33 -10.04
CA GLU A 24 -1.25 16.89 -8.69
C GLU A 24 -2.43 17.87 -8.50
N ALA A 25 -2.64 18.77 -9.47
CA ALA A 25 -3.77 19.69 -9.44
C ALA A 25 -5.11 18.95 -9.51
N ALA A 26 -5.24 17.95 -10.37
CA ALA A 26 -6.42 17.12 -10.48
C ALA A 26 -6.66 16.28 -9.20
N SER A 27 -5.59 15.76 -8.59
CA SER A 27 -5.66 15.08 -7.29
C SER A 27 -6.22 15.98 -6.19
N THR A 28 -5.85 17.27 -6.18
CA THR A 28 -6.37 18.26 -5.23
C THR A 28 -7.88 18.48 -5.42
N VAL A 29 -8.37 18.47 -6.66
CA VAL A 29 -9.82 18.53 -6.93
C VAL A 29 -10.53 17.31 -6.34
N ILE A 30 -9.97 16.10 -6.51
CA ILE A 30 -10.50 14.87 -5.91
C ILE A 30 -10.50 14.94 -4.38
N GLN A 31 -9.43 15.46 -3.78
CA GLN A 31 -9.34 15.69 -2.34
C GLN A 31 -10.44 16.64 -1.83
N HIS A 32 -10.72 17.74 -2.54
CA HIS A 32 -11.79 18.66 -2.17
C HIS A 32 -13.18 18.05 -2.27
N VAL A 33 -13.39 17.09 -3.19
CA VAL A 33 -14.63 16.34 -3.24
C VAL A 33 -14.78 15.43 -2.01
N PHE A 34 -13.73 14.74 -1.55
CA PHE A 34 -13.78 14.03 -0.26
C PHE A 34 -14.11 14.98 0.89
N ASN A 35 -13.44 16.14 0.95
CA ASN A 35 -13.69 17.15 1.97
C ASN A 35 -15.16 17.59 2.01
N GLY A 36 -15.77 17.86 0.85
CA GLY A 36 -17.18 18.24 0.74
C GLY A 36 -18.14 17.11 1.07
N LEU A 37 -17.88 15.89 0.59
CA LEU A 37 -18.75 14.74 0.81
C LEU A 37 -18.75 14.25 2.26
N ALA A 38 -17.66 14.48 3.00
CA ALA A 38 -17.52 14.05 4.39
C ALA A 38 -17.56 15.21 5.41
N ALA A 39 -17.69 16.46 4.95
CA ALA A 39 -17.53 17.68 5.75
C ALA A 39 -16.27 17.61 6.64
N MET A 40 -15.13 17.34 5.99
CA MET A 40 -13.81 17.23 6.61
C MET A 40 -12.79 18.10 5.90
N ASP A 41 -11.70 18.45 6.58
CA ASP A 41 -10.54 19.10 5.97
C ASP A 41 -9.31 18.86 6.84
N ARG A 42 -8.43 17.96 6.39
CA ARG A 42 -7.21 17.60 7.12
C ARG A 42 -6.24 18.77 7.28
N SER A 43 -6.18 19.68 6.29
CA SER A 43 -5.31 20.86 6.35
C SER A 43 -5.75 21.87 7.41
N LYS A 44 -7.00 21.79 7.85
CA LYS A 44 -7.62 22.64 8.88
C LYS A 44 -7.97 21.86 10.15
N GLU A 45 -7.49 20.62 10.27
CA GLU A 45 -7.80 19.72 11.40
C GLU A 45 -9.30 19.47 11.63
N ILE A 46 -10.12 19.61 10.58
CA ILE A 46 -11.57 19.37 10.63
C ILE A 46 -11.83 17.88 10.40
N LYS A 47 -12.28 17.19 11.45
CA LYS A 47 -12.69 15.77 11.42
C LYS A 47 -13.98 15.59 10.60
N PRO A 48 -14.20 14.43 9.97
CA PRO A 48 -15.42 14.17 9.21
C PRO A 48 -16.68 14.16 10.06
N CYS A 49 -17.75 14.69 9.48
CA CYS A 49 -19.09 14.62 10.04
C CYS A 49 -19.74 13.26 9.68
N ALA A 50 -19.96 12.40 10.67
CA ALA A 50 -20.54 11.07 10.47
C ALA A 50 -21.92 11.11 9.78
N GLU A 51 -22.76 12.10 10.12
CA GLU A 51 -24.08 12.27 9.50
C GLU A 51 -23.95 12.63 8.00
N THR A 52 -23.02 13.52 7.66
CA THR A 52 -22.78 13.93 6.26
C THR A 52 -22.21 12.76 5.45
N VAL A 53 -21.29 12.00 6.03
CA VAL A 53 -20.73 10.79 5.41
C VAL A 53 -21.81 9.74 5.15
N GLU A 54 -22.72 9.51 6.10
CA GLU A 54 -23.80 8.54 5.90
C GLU A 54 -24.78 8.99 4.81
N LYS A 55 -25.13 10.28 4.75
CA LYS A 55 -25.93 10.86 3.65
C LYS A 55 -25.26 10.71 2.28
N ASN A 56 -23.93 10.85 2.23
CA ASN A 56 -23.13 10.81 1.01
C ASN A 56 -22.41 9.47 0.77
N LYS A 57 -22.82 8.41 1.46
CA LYS A 57 -22.14 7.12 1.49
C LYS A 57 -21.95 6.50 0.11
N LEU A 58 -22.99 6.52 -0.74
CA LEU A 58 -22.93 5.93 -2.07
C LEU A 58 -21.91 6.63 -2.99
N PRO A 59 -21.92 7.98 -3.12
CA PRO A 59 -20.86 8.70 -3.82
C PRO A 59 -19.46 8.39 -3.30
N ILE A 60 -19.24 8.43 -1.98
CA ILE A 60 -17.94 8.15 -1.36
C ILE A 60 -17.47 6.74 -1.72
N LEU A 61 -18.33 5.74 -1.57
CA LEU A 61 -18.02 4.35 -1.91
C LEU A 61 -17.65 4.19 -3.37
N ARG A 62 -18.37 4.83 -4.30
CA ARG A 62 -18.07 4.77 -5.74
C ARG A 62 -16.71 5.38 -6.07
N ILE A 63 -16.35 6.50 -5.44
CA ILE A 63 -15.04 7.13 -5.62
C ILE A 63 -13.94 6.20 -5.10
N ILE A 64 -14.10 5.63 -3.90
CA ILE A 64 -13.12 4.69 -3.32
C ILE A 64 -12.94 3.47 -4.21
N LEU A 65 -14.03 2.85 -4.67
CA LEU A 65 -13.97 1.67 -5.54
C LEU A 65 -13.27 1.97 -6.87
N GLU A 66 -13.53 3.12 -7.48
CA GLU A 66 -12.84 3.48 -8.72
C GLU A 66 -11.35 3.78 -8.48
N LEU A 67 -11.01 4.53 -7.43
CA LEU A 67 -9.60 4.72 -7.04
C LEU A 67 -8.92 3.37 -6.74
N GLU A 68 -9.63 2.43 -6.11
CA GLU A 68 -9.17 1.07 -5.87
C GLU A 68 -8.91 0.30 -7.19
N GLU A 69 -9.76 0.44 -8.21
CA GLU A 69 -9.50 -0.14 -9.54
C GLU A 69 -8.28 0.49 -10.22
N MET A 70 -8.07 1.80 -10.07
CA MET A 70 -6.94 2.51 -10.68
C MET A 70 -5.56 2.07 -10.14
N LEU A 71 -5.50 1.51 -8.92
CA LEU A 71 -4.25 1.02 -8.31
C LEU A 71 -3.50 0.01 -9.19
N THR A 72 -4.24 -0.90 -9.83
CA THR A 72 -3.68 -2.04 -10.57
C THR A 72 -4.04 -2.03 -12.06
N ASP A 73 -4.71 -0.98 -12.56
CA ASP A 73 -5.01 -0.86 -13.99
C ASP A 73 -3.74 -0.41 -14.75
N PRO A 74 -3.24 -1.20 -15.73
CA PRO A 74 -2.02 -0.90 -16.48
C PRO A 74 -2.12 0.34 -17.37
N LYS A 75 -3.32 0.89 -17.57
CA LYS A 75 -3.52 2.11 -18.38
C LYS A 75 -3.01 3.37 -17.69
N PHE A 76 -2.89 3.37 -16.36
CA PHE A 76 -2.46 4.55 -15.61
C PHE A 76 -0.94 4.55 -15.42
N ASP A 77 -0.34 5.72 -15.63
CA ASP A 77 1.08 5.93 -15.41
C ASP A 77 1.45 5.93 -13.91
N VAL A 78 2.75 6.04 -13.65
CA VAL A 78 3.33 6.03 -12.31
C VAL A 78 2.75 7.14 -11.43
N PHE A 79 2.75 8.38 -11.93
CA PHE A 79 2.36 9.55 -11.14
C PHE A 79 0.88 9.51 -10.74
N VAL A 80 0.01 9.07 -11.65
CA VAL A 80 -1.41 8.85 -11.33
C VAL A 80 -1.55 7.83 -10.20
N ARG A 81 -0.82 6.72 -10.27
CA ARG A 81 -0.90 5.64 -9.28
C ARG A 81 -0.41 6.07 -7.91
N GLU A 82 0.70 6.79 -7.84
CA GLU A 82 1.21 7.37 -6.58
C GLU A 82 0.21 8.35 -5.97
N CYS A 83 -0.39 9.22 -6.79
CA CYS A 83 -1.44 10.12 -6.33
C CYS A 83 -2.70 9.39 -5.85
N VAL A 84 -3.08 8.28 -6.49
CA VAL A 84 -4.22 7.45 -6.07
C VAL A 84 -3.96 6.77 -4.73
N ILE A 85 -2.75 6.22 -4.54
CA ILE A 85 -2.32 5.65 -3.24
C ILE A 85 -2.43 6.72 -2.16
N ASP A 86 -1.92 7.92 -2.44
CA ASP A 86 -1.99 9.06 -1.55
C ASP A 86 -3.42 9.50 -1.24
N LEU A 87 -4.30 9.60 -2.24
CA LEU A 87 -5.71 9.97 -2.05
C LEU A 87 -6.42 8.96 -1.15
N LEU A 88 -6.23 7.66 -1.40
CA LEU A 88 -6.80 6.62 -0.54
C LEU A 88 -6.22 6.70 0.87
N MET A 89 -4.90 6.83 1.03
CA MET A 89 -4.25 6.97 2.34
C MET A 89 -4.81 8.16 3.12
N LYS A 90 -4.91 9.31 2.46
CA LYS A 90 -5.31 10.57 3.08
C LYS A 90 -6.78 10.57 3.51
N ASN A 91 -7.64 9.80 2.85
CA ASN A 91 -9.08 9.85 3.07
C ASN A 91 -9.65 8.61 3.76
N LEU A 92 -8.96 7.47 3.75
CA LEU A 92 -9.49 6.22 4.31
C LEU A 92 -9.19 6.06 5.81
N MET A 93 -8.05 6.57 6.28
CA MET A 93 -7.51 6.29 7.62
C MET A 93 -8.21 7.12 8.69
N HIS A 94 -9.11 6.49 9.46
CA HIS A 94 -9.89 7.17 10.49
C HIS A 94 -9.04 7.87 11.56
N MET A 95 -7.96 7.21 11.99
CA MET A 95 -7.02 7.69 13.00
C MET A 95 -6.12 8.82 12.51
N ASP A 96 -6.12 9.11 11.20
CA ASP A 96 -5.32 10.17 10.56
C ASP A 96 -6.22 11.23 9.87
N GLY A 97 -7.40 11.50 10.45
CA GLY A 97 -8.32 12.53 9.96
C GLY A 97 -9.03 12.18 8.65
N GLY A 98 -8.96 10.92 8.22
CA GLY A 98 -9.74 10.34 7.15
C GLY A 98 -11.21 10.12 7.53
N LEU A 99 -11.92 9.34 6.72
CA LEU A 99 -13.32 8.97 6.89
C LEU A 99 -13.61 8.35 8.28
N PRO A 100 -14.88 8.37 8.73
CA PRO A 100 -15.27 7.74 9.98
C PRO A 100 -14.83 6.28 10.09
N ARG A 101 -14.77 5.77 11.32
CA ARG A 101 -14.38 4.39 11.58
C ARG A 101 -15.21 3.38 10.77
N GLY A 102 -14.54 2.35 10.28
CA GLY A 102 -15.16 1.23 9.56
C GLY A 102 -14.98 1.27 8.05
N TRP A 103 -14.63 2.41 7.46
CA TRP A 103 -14.33 2.49 6.02
C TRP A 103 -13.02 1.76 5.68
N SER A 104 -11.95 1.98 6.43
CA SER A 104 -10.70 1.23 6.32
C SER A 104 -10.87 -0.27 6.60
N TRP A 105 -11.77 -0.64 7.51
CA TRP A 105 -12.07 -2.05 7.79
C TRP A 105 -12.71 -2.72 6.59
N ARG A 106 -13.71 -2.08 5.98
CA ARG A 106 -14.34 -2.59 4.75
C ARG A 106 -13.34 -2.70 3.60
N PHE A 107 -12.35 -1.82 3.55
CA PHE A 107 -11.30 -1.88 2.54
C PHE A 107 -10.41 -3.12 2.70
N ILE A 108 -10.09 -3.53 3.94
CA ILE A 108 -9.34 -4.77 4.19
C ILE A 108 -10.20 -6.04 4.06
N GLU A 109 -11.49 -5.96 4.40
CA GLU A 109 -12.45 -7.06 4.23
C GLU A 109 -12.75 -7.33 2.75
N GLY A 110 -12.61 -6.31 1.91
CA GLY A 110 -12.74 -6.39 0.46
C GLY A 110 -11.43 -6.74 -0.26
N ARG A 111 -11.28 -6.23 -1.49
CA ARG A 111 -10.08 -6.44 -2.32
C ARG A 111 -9.02 -5.36 -2.15
N GLY A 112 -9.31 -4.31 -1.37
CA GLY A 112 -8.45 -3.14 -1.24
C GLY A 112 -7.05 -3.49 -0.73
N LEU A 113 -6.97 -4.22 0.40
CA LEU A 113 -5.67 -4.64 0.95
C LEU A 113 -4.92 -5.58 0.00
N TYR A 114 -5.60 -6.52 -0.66
CA TYR A 114 -4.98 -7.39 -1.66
C TYR A 114 -4.34 -6.60 -2.81
N LYS A 115 -4.98 -5.53 -3.29
CA LYS A 115 -4.43 -4.68 -4.37
C LYS A 115 -3.23 -3.87 -3.91
N ILE A 116 -3.24 -3.34 -2.69
CA ILE A 116 -2.09 -2.63 -2.11
C ILE A 116 -0.93 -3.59 -1.87
N LEU A 117 -1.19 -4.82 -1.41
CA LEU A 117 -0.14 -5.84 -1.27
C LEU A 117 0.38 -6.31 -2.63
N HIS A 118 -0.48 -6.38 -3.65
CA HIS A 118 -0.01 -6.66 -5.02
C HIS A 118 0.91 -5.54 -5.51
N LEU A 119 0.60 -4.27 -5.25
CA LEU A 119 1.52 -3.14 -5.48
C LEU A 119 2.86 -3.29 -4.76
N ALA A 120 2.85 -3.78 -3.51
CA ALA A 120 4.06 -4.03 -2.74
C ALA A 120 4.97 -5.11 -3.35
N THR A 121 4.44 -5.97 -4.23
CA THR A 121 5.24 -7.00 -4.94
C THR A 121 5.91 -6.48 -6.22
N GLN A 122 5.63 -5.25 -6.64
CA GLN A 122 6.09 -4.70 -7.91
C GLN A 122 7.42 -3.97 -7.75
N VAL A 123 8.29 -4.10 -8.75
CA VAL A 123 9.52 -3.29 -8.89
C VAL A 123 9.60 -2.73 -10.31
N PRO A 124 10.25 -1.58 -10.55
CA PRO A 124 10.30 -0.97 -11.89
C PRO A 124 10.76 -1.93 -13.00
N GLU A 125 11.70 -2.82 -12.67
CA GLU A 125 12.29 -3.80 -13.58
C GLU A 125 11.39 -5.04 -13.81
N LEU A 126 10.42 -5.27 -12.93
CA LEU A 126 9.47 -6.39 -12.98
C LEU A 126 8.14 -5.94 -12.39
N CYS A 127 7.25 -5.51 -13.27
CA CYS A 127 5.93 -5.03 -12.90
C CYS A 127 4.86 -5.40 -13.93
N ASP A 128 3.63 -5.58 -13.43
CA ASP A 128 2.43 -5.85 -14.23
C ASP A 128 1.78 -4.54 -14.74
N TYR A 129 2.15 -3.41 -14.14
CA TYR A 129 1.69 -2.07 -14.45
C TYR A 129 2.75 -1.03 -14.02
N PRO A 130 2.73 0.21 -14.57
CA PRO A 130 3.81 1.18 -14.35
C PRO A 130 4.07 1.51 -12.87
N VAL A 131 5.27 1.28 -12.36
CA VAL A 131 5.69 1.70 -11.02
C VAL A 131 7.08 2.32 -11.05
N SER A 132 7.41 3.15 -10.07
CA SER A 132 8.75 3.70 -9.82
C SER A 132 9.35 3.12 -8.54
N ALA A 133 10.58 3.53 -8.25
CA ALA A 133 11.17 3.30 -6.94
C ALA A 133 10.41 4.05 -5.82
N GLU A 134 9.90 5.26 -6.09
CA GLU A 134 9.13 6.04 -5.11
C GLU A 134 7.79 5.38 -4.78
N THR A 135 7.16 4.68 -5.73
CA THR A 135 5.89 3.97 -5.51
C THR A 135 5.96 3.05 -4.28
N ARG A 136 7.12 2.41 -4.02
CA ARG A 136 7.34 1.57 -2.84
C ARG A 136 7.16 2.34 -1.53
N GLN A 137 7.65 3.58 -1.45
CA GLN A 137 7.54 4.41 -0.26
C GLN A 137 6.08 4.78 0.02
N HIS A 138 5.33 5.17 -1.01
CA HIS A 138 3.88 5.44 -0.88
C HIS A 138 3.14 4.21 -0.35
N VAL A 139 3.43 3.02 -0.90
CA VAL A 139 2.81 1.76 -0.46
C VAL A 139 3.21 1.38 0.96
N ALA A 140 4.49 1.52 1.34
CA ALA A 140 4.97 1.22 2.68
C ALA A 140 4.26 2.09 3.74
N ILE A 141 4.18 3.41 3.50
CA ILE A 141 3.49 4.35 4.39
C ILE A 141 1.99 4.01 4.44
N PHE A 142 1.36 3.74 3.28
CA PHE A 142 -0.03 3.34 3.21
C PHE A 142 -0.30 2.11 4.09
N LEU A 143 0.51 1.06 3.96
CA LEU A 143 0.37 -0.19 4.70
C LEU A 143 0.53 0.02 6.21
N THR A 144 1.48 0.85 6.64
CA THR A 144 1.63 1.23 8.06
C THR A 144 0.40 1.94 8.58
N ARG A 145 -0.06 2.98 7.89
CA ARG A 145 -1.23 3.76 8.32
C ARG A 145 -2.48 2.91 8.36
N LEU A 146 -2.64 2.00 7.41
CA LEU A 146 -3.77 1.07 7.39
C LEU A 146 -3.70 0.08 8.57
N TYR A 147 -2.53 -0.45 8.89
CA TYR A 147 -2.35 -1.33 10.04
C TYR A 147 -2.64 -0.61 11.37
N ASP A 148 -2.12 0.62 11.52
CA ASP A 148 -2.37 1.46 12.70
C ASP A 148 -3.87 1.75 12.87
N ASP A 149 -4.59 1.96 11.77
CA ASP A 149 -6.03 2.26 11.74
C ASP A 149 -6.91 1.06 12.14
N MET A 150 -6.36 -0.15 12.19
CA MET A 150 -7.13 -1.33 12.61
C MET A 150 -7.51 -1.27 14.09
N VAL A 151 -6.64 -0.69 14.94
CA VAL A 151 -6.77 -0.43 16.40
C VAL A 151 -7.10 -1.67 17.26
N PHE A 152 -8.10 -2.47 16.90
CA PHE A 152 -8.54 -3.68 17.59
C PHE A 152 -7.73 -4.90 17.17
N ASP A 153 -7.46 -5.80 18.12
CA ASP A 153 -6.68 -7.02 17.88
C ASP A 153 -7.29 -7.90 16.80
N GLN A 154 -8.62 -8.07 16.80
CA GLN A 154 -9.32 -8.84 15.76
C GLN A 154 -9.12 -8.25 14.36
N ARG A 155 -9.03 -6.92 14.25
CA ARG A 155 -8.82 -6.22 12.97
C ARG A 155 -7.36 -6.31 12.52
N ARG A 156 -6.42 -6.21 13.45
CA ARG A 156 -4.98 -6.45 13.19
C ARG A 156 -4.71 -7.90 12.80
N ALA A 157 -5.42 -8.85 13.41
CA ALA A 157 -5.37 -10.25 13.05
C ALA A 157 -5.86 -10.47 11.61
N LEU A 158 -7.02 -9.91 11.23
CA LEU A 158 -7.52 -9.97 9.85
C LEU A 158 -6.55 -9.34 8.84
N TYR A 159 -5.99 -8.17 9.15
CA TYR A 159 -4.96 -7.56 8.30
C TYR A 159 -3.78 -8.52 8.09
N SER A 160 -3.26 -9.08 9.19
CA SER A 160 -2.09 -9.97 9.17
C SER A 160 -2.39 -11.28 8.45
N GLU A 161 -3.62 -11.80 8.56
CA GLU A 161 -4.09 -12.97 7.82
C GLU A 161 -4.10 -12.70 6.31
N VAL A 162 -4.63 -11.57 5.86
CA VAL A 162 -4.61 -11.20 4.43
C VAL A 162 -3.18 -11.07 3.91
N VAL A 163 -2.28 -10.43 4.68
CA VAL A 163 -0.86 -10.34 4.32
C VAL A 163 -0.24 -11.74 4.22
N LYS A 164 -0.52 -12.61 5.19
CA LYS A 164 -0.04 -13.98 5.20
C LYS A 164 -0.55 -14.77 3.98
N ASN A 165 -1.80 -14.60 3.60
CA ASN A 165 -2.38 -15.28 2.43
C ASN A 165 -1.66 -14.88 1.13
N VAL A 166 -1.34 -13.60 0.94
CA VAL A 166 -0.56 -13.14 -0.21
C VAL A 166 0.86 -13.72 -0.18
N PHE A 167 1.51 -13.68 0.99
CA PHE A 167 2.84 -14.24 1.20
C PHE A 167 2.90 -15.75 0.90
N ASP A 168 1.96 -16.53 1.45
CA ASP A 168 1.87 -17.98 1.24
C ASP A 168 1.61 -18.30 -0.24
N GLY A 169 0.78 -17.50 -0.93
CA GLY A 169 0.54 -17.64 -2.36
C GLY A 169 1.81 -17.49 -3.20
N LEU A 170 2.67 -16.53 -2.86
CA LEU A 170 3.97 -16.32 -3.54
C LEU A 170 4.97 -17.46 -3.29
N LEU A 171 4.82 -18.20 -2.17
CA LEU A 171 5.67 -19.34 -1.85
C LEU A 171 5.38 -20.60 -2.68
N ILE A 172 4.17 -20.72 -3.26
CA ILE A 172 3.77 -21.90 -4.05
C ILE A 172 4.72 -22.12 -5.23
N ASP A 173 5.03 -21.04 -5.96
CA ASP A 173 5.87 -21.07 -7.17
C ASP A 173 7.26 -20.47 -6.93
N ILE A 174 7.79 -20.59 -5.71
CA ILE A 174 9.02 -19.87 -5.29
C ILE A 174 10.29 -20.27 -6.06
N ASN A 175 10.26 -21.38 -6.78
CA ASN A 175 11.36 -21.76 -7.67
C ASN A 175 11.43 -20.86 -8.92
N GLN A 176 10.36 -20.17 -9.26
CA GLN A 176 10.33 -19.22 -10.36
C GLN A 176 10.98 -17.89 -9.95
N ARG A 177 11.84 -17.36 -10.83
CA ARG A 177 12.49 -16.05 -10.66
C ARG A 177 11.50 -14.93 -10.29
N ILE A 178 10.36 -14.89 -10.99
CA ILE A 178 9.32 -13.87 -10.81
C ILE A 178 8.77 -13.93 -9.38
N SER A 179 8.45 -15.13 -8.88
CA SER A 179 7.92 -15.33 -7.52
C SER A 179 8.93 -14.93 -6.44
N LYS A 180 10.23 -15.23 -6.63
CA LYS A 180 11.29 -14.79 -5.73
C LYS A 180 11.37 -13.26 -5.63
N ILE A 181 11.38 -12.59 -6.79
CA ILE A 181 11.43 -11.12 -6.86
C ILE A 181 10.19 -10.51 -6.20
N LYS A 182 9.00 -10.99 -6.54
CA LYS A 182 7.74 -10.50 -5.96
C LYS A 182 7.67 -10.71 -4.43
N LEU A 183 8.13 -11.87 -3.95
CA LEU A 183 8.20 -12.18 -2.51
C LEU A 183 9.15 -11.23 -1.78
N VAL A 184 10.37 -11.04 -2.30
CA VAL A 184 11.36 -10.17 -1.66
C VAL A 184 10.93 -8.70 -1.72
N ALA A 185 10.34 -8.24 -2.84
CA ALA A 185 9.78 -6.89 -2.94
C ALA A 185 8.68 -6.63 -1.91
N LEU A 186 7.77 -7.60 -1.71
CA LEU A 186 6.76 -7.54 -0.66
C LEU A 186 7.38 -7.40 0.73
N LEU A 187 8.37 -8.23 1.05
CA LEU A 187 9.05 -8.22 2.34
C LEU A 187 9.81 -6.93 2.60
N ILE A 188 10.54 -6.39 1.60
CA ILE A 188 11.19 -5.09 1.68
C ILE A 188 10.16 -4.01 2.01
N THR A 189 9.04 -3.99 1.29
CA THR A 189 7.98 -2.99 1.49
C THR A 189 7.35 -3.10 2.88
N LEU A 190 7.07 -4.31 3.36
CA LEU A 190 6.54 -4.54 4.72
C LEU A 190 7.56 -4.16 5.80
N MET A 191 8.84 -4.44 5.57
CA MET A 191 9.91 -4.03 6.47
C MET A 191 10.03 -2.51 6.53
N GLN A 192 9.84 -1.80 5.42
CA GLN A 192 9.81 -0.32 5.40
C GLN A 192 8.51 0.25 5.98
N GLY A 193 7.40 -0.48 5.89
CA GLY A 193 6.07 -0.11 6.37
C GLY A 193 5.73 -0.73 7.74
N PRO A 194 4.71 -1.61 7.83
CA PRO A 194 4.30 -2.27 9.08
C PRO A 194 5.34 -3.33 9.50
N ILE A 195 6.45 -2.84 10.06
CA ILE A 195 7.66 -3.61 10.35
C ILE A 195 7.40 -4.89 11.13
N ASP A 196 6.53 -4.86 12.15
CA ASP A 196 6.26 -6.04 12.98
C ASP A 196 5.63 -7.17 12.15
N VAL A 197 4.76 -6.82 11.20
CA VAL A 197 4.16 -7.79 10.27
C VAL A 197 5.22 -8.35 9.33
N GLY A 198 6.08 -7.49 8.76
CA GLY A 198 7.19 -7.93 7.90
C GLY A 198 8.19 -8.83 8.62
N PHE A 199 8.58 -8.46 9.84
CA PHE A 199 9.54 -9.19 10.65
C PHE A 199 9.01 -10.59 11.02
N ASN A 200 7.73 -10.69 11.38
CA ASN A 200 7.08 -11.97 11.66
C ASN A 200 7.07 -12.95 10.48
N LEU A 201 7.12 -12.45 9.24
CA LEU A 201 7.23 -13.30 8.04
C LEU A 201 8.67 -13.70 7.73
N LEU A 202 9.64 -12.82 8.04
CA LEU A 202 11.07 -13.07 7.83
C LEU A 202 11.67 -14.12 8.76
N THR A 203 11.11 -14.31 9.95
CA THR A 203 11.58 -15.32 10.92
C THR A 203 11.37 -16.77 10.44
N ASN A 204 10.78 -16.97 9.26
CA ASN A 204 10.69 -18.27 8.60
C ASN A 204 12.03 -18.63 7.94
N ASP A 205 12.68 -19.70 8.42
CA ASP A 205 13.98 -20.18 7.93
C ASP A 205 14.05 -20.38 6.41
N LYS A 206 12.93 -20.70 5.77
CA LYS A 206 12.86 -20.84 4.30
C LYS A 206 13.21 -19.53 3.60
N ILE A 207 12.85 -18.39 4.18
CA ILE A 207 13.10 -17.05 3.62
C ILE A 207 14.58 -16.73 3.63
N THR A 208 15.30 -17.09 4.70
CA THR A 208 16.75 -16.99 4.76
C THR A 208 17.42 -17.76 3.63
N GLY A 209 16.99 -19.01 3.39
CA GLY A 209 17.48 -19.82 2.28
C GLY A 209 17.21 -19.18 0.91
N ILE A 210 16.01 -18.61 0.71
CA ILE A 210 15.65 -17.91 -0.53
C ILE A 210 16.53 -16.69 -0.73
N MET A 211 16.71 -15.84 0.29
CA MET A 211 17.55 -14.64 0.22
C MET A 211 19.00 -14.99 -0.15
N LEU A 212 19.59 -16.00 0.50
CA LEU A 212 20.95 -16.45 0.17
C LEU A 212 21.04 -16.97 -1.27
N SER A 213 20.05 -17.77 -1.71
CA SER A 213 20.00 -18.27 -3.09
C SER A 213 19.88 -17.17 -4.14
N MET A 214 19.26 -16.03 -3.79
CA MET A 214 19.12 -14.87 -4.67
C MET A 214 20.39 -14.01 -4.70
N ALA A 215 21.09 -13.93 -3.57
CA ALA A 215 22.37 -13.23 -3.48
C ALA A 215 23.50 -13.95 -4.21
N ASP A 216 23.46 -15.29 -4.26
CA ASP A 216 24.50 -16.14 -4.85
C ASP A 216 24.16 -16.65 -6.26
N VAL A 217 23.26 -15.96 -6.99
CA VAL A 217 22.90 -16.38 -8.35
C VAL A 217 24.12 -16.23 -9.28
N GLU A 218 24.72 -17.35 -9.68
CA GLU A 218 25.93 -17.43 -10.53
C GLU A 218 25.75 -16.80 -11.92
N ASN A 219 24.51 -16.75 -12.43
CA ASN A 219 24.21 -16.28 -13.79
C ASN A 219 24.22 -14.74 -13.95
N GLY A 220 24.60 -13.98 -12.91
CA GLY A 220 24.69 -12.51 -12.98
C GLY A 220 23.33 -11.80 -12.99
N ASP A 221 22.31 -12.36 -12.31
CA ASP A 221 21.01 -11.71 -12.16
C ASP A 221 21.06 -10.59 -11.11
N ASN A 222 21.56 -9.43 -11.54
CA ASN A 222 21.77 -8.27 -10.68
C ASN A 222 20.50 -7.83 -9.94
N LEU A 223 19.31 -8.06 -10.49
CA LEU A 223 18.06 -7.68 -9.83
C LEU A 223 17.79 -8.55 -8.61
N GLN A 224 17.94 -9.88 -8.73
CA GLN A 224 17.78 -10.79 -7.59
C GLN A 224 18.84 -10.49 -6.52
N GLN A 225 20.09 -10.29 -6.92
CA GLN A 225 21.19 -9.97 -6.00
C GLN A 225 20.94 -8.65 -5.27
N SER A 226 20.55 -7.58 -5.99
CA SER A 226 20.28 -6.28 -5.41
C SER A 226 19.13 -6.32 -4.40
N LEU A 227 18.01 -6.98 -4.74
CA LEU A 227 16.86 -7.08 -3.84
C LEU A 227 17.17 -7.95 -2.62
N ALA A 228 17.92 -9.04 -2.79
CA ALA A 228 18.36 -9.87 -1.67
C ALA A 228 19.23 -9.08 -0.70
N VAL A 229 20.22 -8.33 -1.22
CA VAL A 229 21.09 -7.47 -0.41
C VAL A 229 20.27 -6.39 0.30
N GLU A 230 19.34 -5.73 -0.38
CA GLU A 230 18.45 -4.73 0.23
C GLU A 230 17.67 -5.30 1.41
N LEU A 231 17.07 -6.49 1.24
CA LEU A 231 16.30 -7.13 2.31
C LEU A 231 17.19 -7.57 3.49
N ILE A 232 18.39 -8.08 3.23
CA ILE A 232 19.36 -8.46 4.28
C ILE A 232 19.76 -7.21 5.09
N VAL A 233 20.13 -6.12 4.41
CA VAL A 233 20.53 -4.86 5.06
C VAL A 233 19.40 -4.30 5.92
N LEU A 234 18.16 -4.30 5.40
CA LEU A 234 16.98 -3.86 6.16
C LEU A 234 16.75 -4.72 7.41
N SER A 235 16.90 -6.04 7.28
CA SER A 235 16.70 -6.99 8.38
C SER A 235 17.71 -6.78 9.50
N VAL A 236 19.01 -6.66 9.16
CA VAL A 236 20.10 -6.45 10.13
C VAL A 236 19.98 -5.10 10.82
N SER A 237 19.82 -4.01 10.04
CA SER A 237 19.77 -2.65 10.58
C SER A 237 18.64 -2.47 11.61
N LYS A 238 17.50 -3.12 11.37
CA LYS A 238 16.34 -3.05 12.27
C LYS A 238 16.53 -3.91 13.53
N TYR A 239 17.15 -5.09 13.40
CA TYR A 239 17.50 -5.94 14.53
C TYR A 239 18.52 -5.29 15.47
N GLU A 240 19.59 -4.70 14.92
CA GLU A 240 20.61 -3.99 15.69
C GLU A 240 20.02 -2.81 16.45
N ARG A 241 19.16 -2.01 15.80
CA ARG A 241 18.47 -0.88 16.44
C ARG A 241 17.58 -1.34 17.60
N ALA A 242 16.83 -2.43 17.43
CA ALA A 242 16.02 -2.99 18.50
C ALA A 242 16.89 -3.45 19.69
N THR A 243 18.00 -4.15 19.40
CA THR A 243 18.94 -4.64 20.41
C THR A 243 19.63 -3.49 21.18
N ALA A 244 20.01 -2.42 20.48
CA ALA A 244 20.63 -1.24 21.10
C ALA A 244 19.70 -0.52 22.07
N LEU A 245 18.41 -0.36 21.72
CA LEU A 245 17.41 0.25 22.59
C LEU A 245 17.17 -0.58 23.86
N ILE A 246 17.10 -1.90 23.74
CA ILE A 246 16.96 -2.81 24.88
C ILE A 246 18.16 -2.67 25.82
N LYS A 247 19.38 -2.61 25.29
CA LYS A 247 20.60 -2.43 26.08
C LYS A 247 20.71 -1.07 26.78
N GLN A 248 20.04 -0.04 26.29
CA GLN A 248 19.98 1.29 26.93
C GLN A 248 18.88 1.39 27.98
N GLY A 249 17.82 0.57 27.86
CA GLY A 249 16.69 0.55 28.80
C GLY A 249 16.85 -0.44 29.97
N LEU A 250 17.84 -1.34 29.90
CA LEU A 250 18.34 -2.18 31.00
C LEU A 250 19.50 -1.50 31.71
#